data_AF-A0A6M4JH94-F1
#
_entry.id   AF-A0A6M4JH94-F1
#
_cell.length_a   1.000
_cell.length_b   1.000
_cell.length_c   1.000
_cell.angle_alpha   90.00
_cell.angle_beta   90.00
_cell.angle_gamma   90.00
#
_symmetry.space_group_name_H-M   'P 1'
#
loop_
_entity.id
_entity.type
_entity.pdbx_description
1 polymer ?
#
loop_
_entity_poly.entity_id
_entity_poly.type
_entity_poly.pdbx_seq_one_letter_code
_entity_poly.pdbx_strand_id
1 'polypeptide(L)'
;MELQPWNKEHSNQNKDTQQTATLSINNTIESKYFESTETKDPEGFIPNSIMRIYKWETVLKIYNIIIICILLATSTILVLLLALKPSLFKLQNTPWVWYILLGFFMLIMLWKLINDLIELSSLKKSIKDYRDTIKREEKTTPAFIVILYRQLTLRQISHNWITIAFTFYFGIFTLIFWAIKDSQWIQYGDLVHKGTNKPAFVLDFKEWINYSFPNPTNWVYVFSSIIIFVIIIHIIWAIFRKIRITNIRDSFGLDTEIIQKIQEQKSKQNRFYAKIFLISILLVLILPFIIYIFTKKIFVRKRG
;
A
#
# COMPACT_ATOMS: atom_id res chain seq x y z
N MET A 1 -42.48 -73.41 30.64
CA MET A 1 -42.62 -71.94 30.60
C MET A 1 -41.45 -71.44 29.77
N GLU A 2 -41.60 -71.51 28.44
CA GLU A 2 -40.60 -71.10 27.46
C GLU A 2 -41.03 -69.76 26.87
N LEU A 3 -40.17 -68.75 26.99
CA LEU A 3 -40.40 -67.41 26.47
C LEU A 3 -39.78 -67.31 25.08
N GLN A 4 -40.59 -66.91 24.10
CA GLN A 4 -40.15 -66.60 22.74
C GLN A 4 -39.39 -65.26 22.68
N PRO A 5 -38.39 -65.12 21.79
CA PRO A 5 -37.73 -63.84 21.55
C PRO A 5 -38.57 -62.94 20.63
N TRP A 6 -38.60 -61.66 21.00
CA TRP A 6 -39.32 -60.57 20.36
C TRP A 6 -38.55 -60.05 19.13
N ASN A 7 -39.29 -59.92 18.03
CA ASN A 7 -38.81 -59.54 16.70
C ASN A 7 -38.47 -58.02 16.66
N LYS A 8 -37.27 -57.66 16.18
CA LYS A 8 -36.84 -56.26 15.93
C LYS A 8 -36.55 -56.06 14.45
N GLU A 9 -37.59 -55.81 13.68
CA GLU A 9 -37.49 -55.15 12.38
C GLU A 9 -38.44 -53.95 12.43
N HIS A 10 -37.88 -52.73 12.42
CA HIS A 10 -38.49 -51.47 11.94
C HIS A 10 -37.69 -50.28 12.50
N SER A 11 -36.55 -49.94 11.91
CA SER A 11 -35.92 -48.63 12.18
C SER A 11 -35.07 -48.02 11.05
N ASN A 12 -35.15 -48.51 9.81
CA ASN A 12 -34.23 -48.08 8.74
C ASN A 12 -34.84 -47.32 7.55
N GLN A 13 -36.11 -46.88 7.62
CA GLN A 13 -36.74 -46.23 6.46
C GLN A 13 -36.86 -44.69 6.52
N ASN A 14 -36.39 -44.04 7.59
CA ASN A 14 -36.63 -42.60 7.81
C ASN A 14 -35.37 -41.71 7.76
N LYS A 15 -34.18 -42.26 7.50
CA LYS A 15 -32.93 -41.48 7.43
C LYS A 15 -32.60 -40.97 6.02
N ASP A 16 -33.03 -41.65 4.97
CA ASP A 16 -32.69 -41.28 3.60
C ASP A 16 -33.50 -40.09 3.09
N THR A 17 -34.74 -39.91 3.57
CA THR A 17 -35.63 -38.81 3.15
C THR A 17 -35.23 -37.46 3.76
N GLN A 18 -34.61 -37.45 4.95
CA GLN A 18 -34.14 -36.20 5.57
C GLN A 18 -32.86 -35.67 4.90
N GLN A 19 -31.95 -36.54 4.44
CA GLN A 19 -30.73 -36.12 3.74
C GLN A 19 -31.01 -35.53 2.36
N THR A 20 -31.97 -36.07 1.61
CA THR A 20 -32.36 -35.54 0.28
C THR A 20 -33.10 -34.21 0.37
N ALA A 21 -33.90 -33.99 1.43
CA ALA A 21 -34.55 -32.71 1.66
C ALA A 21 -33.55 -31.59 2.06
N THR A 22 -32.53 -31.90 2.86
CA THR A 22 -31.51 -30.90 3.24
C THR A 22 -30.57 -30.52 2.08
N LEU A 23 -30.27 -31.44 1.15
CA LEU A 23 -29.43 -31.16 -0.02
C LEU A 23 -30.14 -30.29 -1.07
N SER A 24 -31.46 -30.46 -1.24
CA SER A 24 -32.26 -29.64 -2.14
C SER A 24 -32.56 -28.24 -1.57
N ILE A 25 -32.76 -28.11 -0.25
CA ILE A 25 -32.98 -26.82 0.40
C ILE A 25 -31.70 -25.96 0.37
N ASN A 26 -30.51 -26.51 0.59
CA ASN A 26 -29.27 -25.72 0.56
C ASN A 26 -28.95 -25.16 -0.84
N ASN A 27 -29.21 -25.92 -1.92
CA ASN A 27 -29.02 -25.43 -3.29
C ASN A 27 -30.04 -24.33 -3.68
N THR A 28 -31.22 -24.33 -3.04
CA THR A 28 -32.27 -23.33 -3.31
C THR A 28 -32.07 -22.05 -2.48
N ILE A 29 -31.41 -22.15 -1.32
CA ILE A 29 -31.09 -21.00 -0.47
C ILE A 29 -29.87 -20.25 -1.00
N GLU A 30 -28.83 -20.92 -1.49
CA GLU A 30 -27.65 -20.24 -2.08
C GLU A 30 -27.97 -19.47 -3.38
N SER A 31 -28.98 -19.90 -4.14
CA SER A 31 -29.39 -19.22 -5.38
C SER A 31 -30.33 -18.02 -5.16
N LYS A 32 -31.09 -17.98 -4.06
CA LYS A 32 -32.05 -16.91 -3.78
C LYS A 32 -31.47 -15.63 -3.17
N TYR A 33 -30.26 -15.66 -2.62
CA TYR A 33 -29.63 -14.46 -2.03
C TYR A 33 -28.81 -13.62 -3.03
N PHE A 34 -28.79 -13.97 -4.32
CA PHE A 34 -28.06 -13.22 -5.36
C PHE A 34 -28.94 -12.48 -6.37
N GLU A 35 -30.26 -12.48 -6.22
CA GLU A 35 -31.16 -11.64 -7.02
C GLU A 35 -31.33 -10.25 -6.39
N SER A 36 -30.28 -9.42 -6.44
CA SER A 36 -30.48 -7.98 -6.28
C SER A 36 -29.52 -7.19 -7.18
N THR A 37 -30.13 -6.39 -8.06
CA THR A 37 -29.54 -5.57 -9.14
C THR A 37 -28.80 -6.37 -10.22
N GLU A 38 -29.57 -6.82 -11.20
CA GLU A 38 -29.13 -7.59 -12.37
C GLU A 38 -28.04 -6.88 -13.20
N THR A 39 -26.76 -7.08 -12.87
CA THR A 39 -25.70 -6.94 -13.87
C THR A 39 -25.68 -8.20 -14.73
N LYS A 40 -26.62 -8.31 -15.68
CA LYS A 40 -26.63 -9.41 -16.65
C LYS A 40 -25.35 -9.38 -17.49
N ASP A 41 -24.73 -10.55 -17.65
CA ASP A 41 -23.74 -10.77 -18.72
C ASP A 41 -24.43 -10.50 -20.06
N PRO A 42 -23.86 -9.68 -20.97
CA PRO A 42 -24.45 -9.44 -22.28
C PRO A 42 -24.72 -10.71 -23.09
N GLU A 43 -23.98 -11.79 -22.84
CA GLU A 43 -24.15 -13.10 -23.50
C GLU A 43 -24.78 -14.18 -22.61
N GLY A 44 -25.04 -13.90 -21.33
CA GLY A 44 -25.72 -14.82 -20.41
C GLY A 44 -24.93 -16.06 -19.95
N PHE A 45 -23.65 -16.20 -20.28
CA PHE A 45 -22.84 -17.38 -19.93
C PHE A 45 -22.09 -17.24 -18.60
N ILE A 46 -21.73 -16.02 -18.20
CA ILE A 46 -20.89 -15.77 -17.04
C ILE A 46 -21.75 -15.60 -15.77
N PRO A 47 -21.45 -16.29 -14.66
CA PRO A 47 -22.16 -16.09 -13.41
C PRO A 47 -22.11 -14.63 -12.93
N ASN A 48 -23.24 -14.11 -12.44
CA ASN A 48 -23.40 -12.70 -12.05
C ASN A 48 -22.38 -12.23 -11.01
N SER A 49 -21.95 -13.11 -10.09
CA SER A 49 -20.94 -12.82 -9.07
C SER A 49 -19.59 -12.45 -9.69
N ILE A 50 -19.18 -13.16 -10.74
CA ILE A 50 -17.93 -12.95 -11.48
C ILE A 50 -18.01 -11.65 -12.27
N MET A 51 -19.13 -11.44 -12.96
CA MET A 51 -19.35 -10.23 -13.75
C MET A 51 -19.34 -8.97 -12.87
N ARG A 52 -19.95 -9.02 -11.68
CA ARG A 52 -19.93 -7.92 -10.70
C ARG A 52 -18.50 -7.57 -10.27
N ILE A 53 -17.69 -8.58 -9.96
CA ILE A 53 -16.30 -8.38 -9.54
C ILE A 53 -15.45 -7.84 -10.70
N TYR A 54 -15.64 -8.36 -11.90
CA TYR A 54 -14.96 -7.87 -13.10
C TYR A 54 -15.30 -6.40 -13.38
N LYS A 55 -16.59 -6.03 -13.36
CA LYS A 55 -17.03 -4.64 -13.57
C LYS A 55 -16.44 -3.72 -12.51
N TRP A 56 -16.51 -4.12 -11.24
CA TRP A 56 -15.98 -3.32 -10.15
C TRP A 56 -14.46 -3.15 -10.25
N GLU A 57 -13.72 -4.20 -10.61
CA GLU A 57 -12.27 -4.10 -10.80
C GLU A 57 -11.91 -3.22 -12.00
N THR A 58 -12.66 -3.32 -13.09
CA THR A 58 -12.50 -2.47 -14.27
C THR A 58 -12.71 -1.00 -13.92
N VAL A 59 -13.78 -0.69 -13.16
CA VAL A 59 -14.07 0.67 -12.70
C VAL A 59 -12.96 1.20 -11.78
N LEU A 60 -12.48 0.41 -10.83
CA LEU A 60 -11.36 0.79 -9.97
C LEU A 60 -10.09 1.07 -10.76
N LYS A 61 -9.79 0.28 -11.79
CA LYS A 61 -8.64 0.49 -12.67
C LYS A 61 -8.76 1.76 -13.49
N ILE A 62 -9.92 2.00 -14.10
CA ILE A 62 -10.19 3.23 -14.85
C ILE A 62 -10.07 4.45 -13.93
N TYR A 63 -10.65 4.38 -12.73
CA TYR A 63 -10.55 5.46 -11.73
C TYR A 63 -9.10 5.76 -11.34
N ASN A 64 -8.29 4.73 -11.08
CA ASN A 64 -6.86 4.90 -10.79
C ASN A 64 -6.10 5.53 -11.97
N ILE A 65 -6.38 5.11 -13.21
CA ILE A 65 -5.79 5.68 -14.42
C ILE A 65 -6.14 7.18 -14.52
N ILE A 66 -7.41 7.55 -14.31
CA ILE A 66 -7.86 8.95 -14.34
C ILE A 66 -7.11 9.78 -13.29
N ILE A 67 -7.00 9.29 -12.06
CA ILE A 67 -6.23 9.97 -11.00
C ILE A 67 -4.77 10.17 -11.43
N ILE A 68 -4.11 9.13 -11.95
CA ILE A 68 -2.72 9.21 -12.37
C ILE A 68 -2.55 10.24 -13.51
N CYS A 69 -3.47 10.28 -14.46
CA CYS A 69 -3.47 11.28 -15.53
C CYS A 69 -3.61 12.70 -14.98
N ILE A 70 -4.49 12.93 -14.01
CA ILE A 70 -4.65 14.23 -13.33
C ILE A 70 -3.35 14.60 -12.60
N LEU A 71 -2.74 13.67 -11.88
CA LEU A 71 -1.46 13.89 -11.18
C LEU A 71 -0.30 14.20 -12.14
N LEU A 72 -0.25 13.53 -13.29
CA LEU A 72 0.72 13.84 -14.33
C LEU A 72 0.49 15.23 -14.91
N ALA A 73 -0.76 15.56 -15.28
CA ALA A 73 -1.10 16.86 -15.83
C ALA A 73 -0.75 18.01 -14.86
N THR A 74 -1.13 17.87 -13.58
CA THR A 74 -0.80 18.85 -12.54
C THR A 74 0.71 18.97 -12.32
N SER A 75 1.45 17.86 -12.29
CA SER A 75 2.92 17.90 -12.18
C SER A 75 3.57 18.59 -13.38
N THR A 76 3.10 18.32 -14.59
CA THR A 76 3.59 18.99 -15.81
C THR A 76 3.31 20.49 -15.76
N ILE A 77 2.10 20.89 -15.36
CA ILE A 77 1.74 22.30 -15.19
C ILE A 77 2.65 22.97 -14.15
N LEU A 78 2.92 22.33 -13.01
CA LEU A 78 3.80 22.87 -11.99
C LEU A 78 5.23 23.06 -12.49
N VAL A 79 5.78 22.08 -13.23
CA VAL A 79 7.11 22.21 -13.83
C VAL A 79 7.16 23.36 -14.83
N LEU A 80 6.14 23.48 -15.70
CA LEU A 80 6.05 24.58 -16.66
C LEU A 80 5.90 25.94 -15.96
N LEU A 81 5.10 26.03 -14.90
CA LEU A 81 4.96 27.27 -14.12
C LEU A 81 6.26 27.66 -13.43
N LEU A 82 6.98 26.70 -12.85
CA LEU A 82 8.28 26.95 -12.23
C LEU A 82 9.32 27.43 -13.27
N ALA A 83 9.33 26.81 -14.46
CA ALA A 83 10.27 27.14 -15.52
C ALA A 83 9.96 28.50 -16.18
N LEU A 84 8.69 28.80 -16.45
CA LEU A 84 8.27 29.97 -17.23
C LEU A 84 7.97 31.20 -16.35
N LYS A 85 7.48 31.01 -15.12
CA LYS A 85 7.07 32.10 -14.21
C LYS A 85 7.49 31.81 -12.75
N PRO A 86 8.81 31.74 -12.46
CA PRO A 86 9.30 31.48 -11.11
C PRO A 86 8.86 32.55 -10.09
N SER A 87 8.57 33.78 -10.55
CA SER A 87 8.07 34.88 -9.71
C SER A 87 6.76 34.57 -8.99
N LEU A 88 5.91 33.67 -9.52
CA LEU A 88 4.66 33.26 -8.86
C LEU A 88 4.90 32.56 -7.52
N PHE A 89 6.07 31.96 -7.34
CA PHE A 89 6.42 31.23 -6.13
C PHE A 89 7.24 32.07 -5.14
N LYS A 90 7.45 33.37 -5.43
CA LYS A 90 8.33 34.27 -4.65
C LYS A 90 9.74 33.71 -4.42
N LEU A 91 10.18 32.81 -5.30
CA LEU A 91 11.52 32.23 -5.29
C LEU A 91 12.41 33.13 -6.14
N GLN A 92 13.34 33.84 -5.49
CA GLN A 92 14.26 34.76 -6.17
C GLN A 92 15.25 33.99 -7.08
N ASN A 93 15.58 32.75 -6.70
CA ASN A 93 16.26 31.75 -7.51
C ASN A 93 15.63 30.38 -7.21
N THR A 94 14.83 29.82 -8.11
CA THR A 94 14.24 28.50 -7.92
C THR A 94 15.35 27.44 -7.84
N PRO A 95 15.52 26.75 -6.70
CA PRO A 95 16.53 25.69 -6.60
C PRO A 95 16.26 24.61 -7.65
N TRP A 96 17.31 24.18 -8.36
CA TRP A 96 17.26 23.10 -9.37
C TRP A 96 16.64 21.80 -8.80
N VAL A 97 16.74 21.62 -7.49
CA VAL A 97 16.16 20.52 -6.71
C VAL A 97 14.66 20.33 -6.97
N TRP A 98 13.88 21.40 -7.13
CA TRP A 98 12.44 21.30 -7.38
C TRP A 98 12.11 20.68 -8.74
N TYR A 99 12.89 20.99 -9.77
CA TYR A 99 12.72 20.39 -11.10
C TYR A 99 13.04 18.91 -11.10
N ILE A 100 14.09 18.51 -10.37
CA ILE A 100 14.43 17.10 -10.23
C ILE A 100 13.36 16.34 -9.46
N LEU A 101 12.87 16.92 -8.37
CA LEU A 101 11.83 16.30 -7.56
C LEU A 101 10.56 16.05 -8.39
N LEU A 102 10.08 17.07 -9.11
CA LEU A 102 8.91 16.95 -9.98
C LEU A 102 9.17 16.04 -11.18
N GLY A 103 10.36 16.12 -11.79
CA GLY A 103 10.77 15.25 -12.90
C GLY A 103 10.77 13.77 -12.51
N PHE A 104 11.35 13.46 -11.35
CA PHE A 104 11.36 12.11 -10.81
C PHE A 104 9.95 11.62 -10.46
N PHE A 105 9.12 12.49 -9.87
CA PHE A 105 7.72 12.19 -9.59
C PHE A 105 6.92 11.87 -10.87
N MET A 106 7.10 12.65 -11.94
CA MET A 106 6.48 12.38 -13.24
C MET A 106 6.89 11.03 -13.80
N LEU A 107 8.17 10.66 -13.70
CA LEU A 107 8.68 9.37 -14.16
C LEU A 107 8.01 8.21 -13.40
N ILE A 108 7.86 8.32 -12.08
CA ILE A 108 7.15 7.33 -11.26
C ILE A 108 5.70 7.20 -11.70
N MET A 109 5.01 8.33 -11.92
CA MET A 109 3.61 8.33 -12.34
C MET A 109 3.42 7.75 -13.74
N LEU A 110 4.34 8.03 -14.67
CA LEU A 110 4.31 7.46 -16.01
C LEU A 110 4.52 5.94 -15.98
N TRP A 111 5.50 5.46 -15.21
CA TRP A 111 5.72 4.04 -15.03
C TRP A 111 4.47 3.34 -14.44
N LYS A 112 3.84 3.97 -13.46
CA LYS A 112 2.60 3.45 -12.86
C LYS A 112 1.44 3.42 -13.86
N LEU A 113 1.28 4.46 -14.67
CA LEU A 113 0.26 4.53 -15.72
C LEU A 113 0.39 3.37 -16.71
N ILE A 114 1.61 3.10 -17.18
CA ILE A 114 1.90 1.99 -18.09
C ILE A 114 1.49 0.65 -17.46
N ASN A 115 1.87 0.41 -16.21
CA ASN A 115 1.50 -0.82 -15.51
C ASN A 115 -0.02 -0.98 -15.36
N ASP A 116 -0.74 0.09 -15.00
CA ASP A 116 -2.20 0.03 -14.87
C ASP A 116 -2.92 -0.19 -16.21
N LEU A 117 -2.38 0.35 -17.32
CA LEU A 117 -2.87 0.08 -18.67
C LEU A 117 -2.66 -1.39 -19.09
N ILE A 118 -1.49 -1.95 -18.80
CA ILE A 118 -1.19 -3.37 -19.06
C ILE A 118 -2.13 -4.27 -18.25
N GLU A 119 -2.33 -3.99 -16.97
CA GLU A 119 -3.24 -4.76 -16.12
C GLU A 119 -4.70 -4.67 -16.60
N LEU A 120 -5.16 -3.48 -17.04
CA LEU A 120 -6.50 -3.31 -17.60
C LEU A 120 -6.69 -4.13 -18.89
N SER A 121 -5.68 -4.15 -19.76
CA SER A 121 -5.68 -4.98 -20.98
C SER A 121 -5.70 -6.47 -20.65
N SER A 122 -4.87 -6.89 -19.69
CA SER A 122 -4.81 -8.28 -19.21
C SER A 122 -6.14 -8.75 -18.60
N LEU A 123 -6.84 -7.87 -17.85
CA LEU A 123 -8.15 -8.17 -17.28
C LEU A 123 -9.21 -8.39 -18.38
N LYS A 124 -9.23 -7.55 -19.42
CA LYS A 124 -10.12 -7.71 -20.59
C LYS A 124 -9.81 -8.97 -21.40
N LYS A 125 -8.55 -9.38 -21.47
CA LYS A 125 -8.19 -10.65 -22.10
C LYS A 125 -8.67 -11.84 -21.26
N SER A 126 -8.44 -11.80 -19.95
CA SER A 126 -8.78 -12.92 -19.06
C SER A 126 -10.28 -13.22 -18.98
N ILE A 127 -11.14 -12.20 -19.10
CA ILE A 127 -12.60 -12.42 -19.14
C ILE A 127 -13.05 -13.05 -20.46
N LYS A 128 -12.37 -12.72 -21.56
CA LYS A 128 -12.63 -13.33 -22.88
C LYS A 128 -12.21 -14.80 -22.86
N ASP A 129 -11.01 -15.08 -22.38
CA ASP A 129 -10.49 -16.45 -22.26
C ASP A 129 -11.43 -17.29 -21.36
N TYR A 130 -11.89 -16.73 -20.23
CA TYR A 130 -12.84 -17.41 -19.35
C TYR A 130 -14.18 -17.73 -20.02
N ARG A 131 -14.69 -16.81 -20.83
CA ARG A 131 -15.92 -17.03 -21.62
C ARG A 131 -15.73 -18.18 -22.60
N ASP A 132 -14.58 -18.27 -23.26
CA ASP A 132 -14.28 -19.36 -24.18
C ASP A 132 -14.13 -20.71 -23.45
N THR A 133 -13.62 -20.72 -22.22
CA THR A 133 -13.57 -21.92 -21.35
C THR A 133 -14.96 -22.39 -20.92
N ILE A 134 -15.86 -21.48 -20.51
CA ILE A 134 -17.25 -21.84 -20.17
C ILE A 134 -17.97 -22.44 -21.38
N LYS A 135 -17.75 -21.89 -22.59
CA LYS A 135 -18.33 -22.43 -23.84
C LYS A 135 -17.87 -23.86 -24.15
N ARG A 136 -16.76 -24.31 -23.55
CA ARG A 136 -16.25 -25.69 -23.63
C ARG A 136 -16.71 -26.58 -22.47
N GLU A 137 -17.64 -26.10 -21.64
CA GLU A 137 -18.20 -26.80 -20.47
C GLU A 137 -17.19 -27.09 -19.35
N GLU A 138 -16.01 -26.47 -19.39
CA GLU A 138 -15.02 -26.58 -18.32
C GLU A 138 -15.41 -25.67 -17.15
N LYS A 139 -15.98 -26.26 -16.09
CA LYS A 139 -16.31 -25.55 -14.84
C LYS A 139 -15.05 -25.32 -14.00
N THR A 140 -14.21 -24.38 -14.42
CA THR A 140 -13.03 -23.97 -13.65
C THR A 140 -13.17 -22.54 -13.13
N THR A 141 -12.60 -22.27 -11.96
CA THR A 141 -12.52 -20.89 -11.44
C THR A 141 -11.68 -20.05 -12.39
N PRO A 142 -12.14 -18.86 -12.81
CA PRO A 142 -11.37 -18.01 -13.71
C PRO A 142 -9.98 -17.73 -13.15
N ALA A 143 -8.94 -17.93 -13.97
CA ALA A 143 -7.54 -17.70 -13.56
C ALA A 143 -7.33 -16.28 -13.00
N PHE A 144 -8.06 -15.28 -13.51
CA PHE A 144 -7.96 -13.90 -13.03
C PHE A 144 -8.38 -13.74 -11.57
N ILE A 145 -9.33 -14.53 -11.07
CA ILE A 145 -9.79 -14.47 -9.68
C ILE A 145 -8.68 -14.94 -8.72
N VAL A 146 -7.99 -16.02 -9.07
CA VAL A 146 -6.85 -16.54 -8.30
C VAL A 146 -5.71 -15.52 -8.27
N ILE A 147 -5.40 -14.93 -9.43
CA ILE A 147 -4.38 -13.89 -9.56
C ILE A 147 -4.76 -12.66 -8.72
N LEU A 148 -6.02 -12.23 -8.79
CA LEU A 148 -6.55 -11.09 -8.04
C LEU A 148 -6.46 -11.32 -6.54
N TYR A 149 -6.89 -12.49 -6.06
CA TYR A 149 -6.83 -12.86 -4.64
C TYR A 149 -5.37 -12.85 -4.13
N ARG A 150 -4.45 -13.44 -4.90
CA ARG A 150 -3.02 -13.42 -4.59
C ARG A 150 -2.49 -11.98 -4.53
N GLN A 151 -2.76 -11.17 -5.56
CA GLN A 151 -2.30 -9.79 -5.62
C GLN A 151 -2.82 -8.96 -4.45
N LEU A 152 -4.12 -9.07 -4.11
CA LEU A 152 -4.70 -8.35 -2.98
C LEU A 152 -4.05 -8.73 -1.65
N THR A 153 -3.84 -10.02 -1.44
CA THR A 153 -3.23 -10.55 -0.21
C THR A 153 -1.78 -10.11 -0.04
N LEU A 154 -0.98 -10.17 -1.11
CA LEU A 154 0.43 -9.76 -1.07
C LEU A 154 0.58 -8.24 -1.00
N ARG A 155 -0.23 -7.49 -1.76
CA ARG A 155 -0.22 -6.02 -1.77
C ARG A 155 -0.59 -5.45 -0.39
N GLN A 156 -1.36 -6.17 0.43
CA GLN A 156 -1.63 -5.82 1.83
C GLN A 156 -0.33 -5.63 2.62
N ILE A 157 0.58 -6.59 2.55
CA ILE A 157 1.85 -6.53 3.29
C ILE A 157 2.67 -5.33 2.83
N SER A 158 2.84 -5.16 1.53
CA SER A 158 3.62 -4.05 0.99
C SER A 158 3.06 -2.71 1.43
N HIS A 159 1.74 -2.52 1.42
CA HIS A 159 1.12 -1.28 1.89
C HIS A 159 1.32 -1.06 3.38
N ASN A 160 1.17 -2.10 4.20
CA ASN A 160 1.43 -2.01 5.64
C ASN A 160 2.87 -1.55 5.91
N TRP A 161 3.86 -2.17 5.26
CA TRP A 161 5.25 -1.81 5.45
C TRP A 161 5.60 -0.43 4.90
N ILE A 162 5.01 -0.01 3.77
CA ILE A 162 5.18 1.36 3.25
C ILE A 162 4.61 2.37 4.25
N THR A 163 3.42 2.13 4.81
CA THR A 163 2.84 3.02 5.82
C THR A 163 3.69 3.05 7.10
N ILE A 164 4.13 1.90 7.61
CA ILE A 164 5.02 1.82 8.79
C ILE A 164 6.31 2.61 8.54
N ALA A 165 6.97 2.36 7.40
CA ALA A 165 8.21 3.03 7.06
C ALA A 165 8.00 4.54 6.89
N PHE A 166 6.96 4.96 6.17
CA PHE A 166 6.61 6.37 5.99
C PHE A 166 6.38 7.05 7.34
N THR A 167 5.49 6.51 8.18
CA THR A 167 5.19 7.07 9.50
C THR A 167 6.43 7.13 10.39
N PHE A 168 7.27 6.10 10.37
CA PHE A 168 8.51 6.07 11.15
C PHE A 168 9.51 7.14 10.68
N TYR A 169 9.88 7.14 9.39
CA TYR A 169 10.89 8.06 8.87
C TYR A 169 10.42 9.50 8.84
N PHE A 170 9.18 9.73 8.40
CA PHE A 170 8.59 11.07 8.37
C PHE A 170 8.31 11.59 9.79
N GLY A 171 7.97 10.70 10.73
CA GLY A 171 7.86 11.01 12.15
C GLY A 171 9.19 11.42 12.76
N ILE A 172 10.27 10.65 12.55
CA ILE A 172 11.62 11.01 13.00
C ILE A 172 12.06 12.33 12.38
N PHE A 173 11.85 12.52 11.07
CA PHE A 173 12.15 13.78 10.40
C PHE A 173 11.41 14.96 11.06
N THR A 174 10.11 14.80 11.34
CA THR A 174 9.29 15.84 11.99
C THR A 174 9.79 16.15 13.40
N LEU A 175 10.18 15.12 14.17
CA LEU A 175 10.75 15.28 15.52
C LEU A 175 12.11 15.99 15.49
N ILE A 176 13.00 15.59 14.58
CA ILE A 176 14.30 16.24 14.40
C ILE A 176 14.08 17.69 14.00
N PHE A 177 13.22 17.94 13.01
CA PHE A 177 12.89 19.29 12.55
C PHE A 177 12.36 20.15 13.69
N TRP A 178 11.45 19.62 14.51
CA TRP A 178 10.94 20.32 15.69
C TRP A 178 12.03 20.60 16.73
N ALA A 179 12.93 19.65 16.98
CA ALA A 179 14.00 19.79 17.97
C ALA A 179 15.08 20.81 17.56
N ILE A 180 15.39 20.91 16.25
CA ILE A 180 16.48 21.78 15.77
C ILE A 180 16.00 23.16 15.26
N LYS A 181 14.68 23.38 15.08
CA LYS A 181 14.15 24.62 14.46
C LYS A 181 14.59 25.91 15.15
N ASP A 182 14.82 25.87 16.45
CA ASP A 182 15.24 27.03 17.25
C ASP A 182 16.71 26.96 17.68
N SER A 183 17.46 25.95 17.22
CA SER A 183 18.84 25.69 17.63
C SER A 183 19.83 26.47 16.78
N GLN A 184 20.87 26.99 17.43
CA GLN A 184 22.04 27.56 16.78
C GLN A 184 23.27 26.81 17.31
N TRP A 185 24.04 26.21 16.40
CA TRP A 185 25.29 25.54 16.77
C TRP A 185 26.45 26.46 16.49
N ILE A 186 26.94 27.09 17.56
CA ILE A 186 28.10 27.97 17.54
C ILE A 186 29.30 27.20 18.08
N GLN A 187 30.30 26.94 17.23
CA GLN A 187 31.57 26.36 17.66
C GLN A 187 32.64 27.45 17.67
N TYR A 188 33.11 27.79 18.87
CA TYR A 188 34.29 28.64 19.05
C TYR A 188 35.53 27.78 18.84
N GLY A 189 36.30 28.09 17.79
CA GLY A 189 37.61 27.47 17.57
C GLY A 189 38.69 28.12 18.45
N ASP A 190 39.83 27.45 18.59
CA ASP A 190 41.04 27.88 19.33
C ASP A 190 41.70 29.19 18.81
N LEU A 191 41.09 29.84 17.82
CA LEU A 191 41.57 31.10 17.25
C LEU A 191 41.30 32.33 18.14
N VAL A 192 40.91 32.12 19.41
CA VAL A 192 40.82 33.16 20.45
C VAL A 192 42.17 33.89 20.65
N HIS A 193 43.29 33.32 20.18
CA HIS A 193 44.62 33.93 20.29
C HIS A 193 44.87 35.22 19.47
N LYS A 194 43.94 35.71 18.64
CA LYS A 194 44.15 36.93 17.81
C LYS A 194 43.06 38.00 17.91
N GLY A 195 42.47 38.22 19.09
CA GLY A 195 41.70 39.44 19.40
C GLY A 195 40.46 39.70 18.53
N THR A 196 40.01 38.73 17.75
CA THR A 196 38.77 38.80 16.98
C THR A 196 37.81 37.75 17.52
N ASN A 197 36.74 38.19 18.17
CA ASN A 197 35.67 37.34 18.71
C ASN A 197 34.78 36.76 17.58
N LYS A 198 35.37 36.31 16.47
CA LYS A 198 34.62 35.72 15.37
C LYS A 198 34.57 34.19 15.55
N PRO A 199 33.38 33.58 15.62
CA PRO A 199 33.26 32.13 15.71
C PRO A 199 33.87 31.47 14.46
N ALA A 200 34.60 30.37 14.67
CA ALA A 200 35.27 29.66 13.59
C ALA A 200 34.27 28.89 12.69
N PHE A 201 33.11 28.52 13.24
CA PHE A 201 32.03 27.87 12.51
C PHE A 201 30.68 28.15 13.19
N VAL A 202 29.70 28.62 12.41
CA VAL A 202 28.32 28.87 12.85
C VAL A 202 27.38 28.09 11.94
N LEU A 203 26.76 27.05 12.49
CA LEU A 203 25.62 26.36 11.88
C LEU A 203 24.34 26.99 12.44
N ASP A 204 23.80 27.96 11.72
CA ASP A 204 22.55 28.63 12.09
C ASP A 204 21.34 27.87 11.49
N PHE A 205 20.97 26.76 12.14
CA PHE A 205 19.80 25.98 11.71
C PHE A 205 18.52 26.82 11.77
N LYS A 206 18.42 27.75 12.72
CA LYS A 206 17.31 28.68 12.82
C LYS A 206 17.18 29.54 11.57
N GLU A 207 18.28 30.11 11.06
CA GLU A 207 18.25 30.88 9.81
C GLU A 207 17.88 30.00 8.61
N TRP A 208 18.52 28.83 8.46
CA TRP A 208 18.28 27.93 7.32
C TRP A 208 16.84 27.41 7.28
N ILE A 209 16.28 27.08 8.44
CA ILE A 209 14.92 26.58 8.56
C ILE A 209 13.92 27.71 8.36
N ASN A 210 14.14 28.90 8.92
CA ASN A 210 13.25 30.05 8.70
C ASN A 210 13.28 30.55 7.24
N TYR A 211 14.40 30.41 6.53
CA TYR A 211 14.49 30.70 5.11
C TYR A 211 13.68 29.71 4.26
N SER A 212 13.71 28.43 4.61
CA SER A 212 13.02 27.37 3.86
C SER A 212 11.53 27.24 4.22
N PHE A 213 11.17 27.51 5.47
CA PHE A 213 9.85 27.29 6.04
C PHE A 213 9.39 28.54 6.81
N PRO A 214 8.61 29.41 6.16
CA PRO A 214 8.02 30.55 6.85
C PRO A 214 7.16 30.06 8.02
N ASN A 215 7.52 30.44 9.24
CA ASN A 215 6.95 29.94 10.49
C ASN A 215 7.11 28.40 10.69
N PRO A 216 8.30 27.94 11.14
CA PRO A 216 8.61 26.52 11.31
C PRO A 216 7.67 25.76 12.26
N THR A 217 7.13 26.45 13.27
CA THR A 217 6.18 25.86 14.22
C THR A 217 4.90 25.41 13.53
N ASN A 218 4.38 26.21 12.60
CA ASN A 218 3.20 25.83 11.82
C ASN A 218 3.48 24.60 10.94
N TRP A 219 4.67 24.51 10.35
CA TRP A 219 5.07 23.37 9.53
C TRP A 219 5.15 22.06 10.32
N VAL A 220 5.55 22.10 11.60
CA VAL A 220 5.50 20.92 12.47
C VAL A 220 4.06 20.41 12.64
N TYR A 221 3.08 21.30 12.83
CA TYR A 221 1.67 20.91 12.90
C TYR A 221 1.16 20.35 11.57
N VAL A 222 1.58 20.92 10.44
CA VAL A 222 1.25 20.40 9.10
C VAL A 222 1.81 18.99 8.91
N PHE A 223 3.09 18.76 9.21
CA PHE A 223 3.70 17.43 9.09
C PHE A 223 3.04 16.41 10.02
N SER A 224 2.75 16.81 11.26
CA SER A 224 2.03 15.95 12.23
C SER A 224 0.64 15.58 11.72
N SER A 225 -0.08 16.55 11.14
CA SER A 225 -1.40 16.32 10.54
C SER A 225 -1.34 15.38 9.34
N ILE A 226 -0.30 15.48 8.50
CA ILE A 226 -0.07 14.56 7.37
C ILE A 226 0.14 13.13 7.88
N ILE A 227 0.91 12.93 8.95
CA ILE A 227 1.11 11.59 9.54
C ILE A 227 -0.23 11.00 9.99
N ILE A 228 -1.01 11.76 10.76
CA ILE A 228 -2.33 11.33 11.25
C ILE A 228 -3.25 10.98 10.07
N PHE A 229 -3.30 11.84 9.07
CA PHE A 229 -4.11 11.63 7.87
C PHE A 229 -3.73 10.35 7.12
N VAL A 230 -2.43 10.09 6.94
CA VAL A 230 -1.92 8.85 6.30
C VAL A 230 -2.33 7.61 7.09
N ILE A 231 -2.29 7.66 8.43
CA ILE A 231 -2.73 6.55 9.29
C ILE A 231 -4.23 6.30 9.13
N ILE A 232 -5.07 7.34 9.14
CA ILE A 232 -6.52 7.21 8.95
C ILE A 232 -6.84 6.58 7.58
N ILE A 233 -6.23 7.10 6.51
CA ILE A 233 -6.35 6.55 5.17
C ILE A 233 -5.94 5.08 5.15
N HIS A 234 -4.82 4.74 5.78
CA HIS A 234 -4.33 3.37 5.85
C HIS A 234 -5.36 2.42 6.47
N ILE A 235 -5.97 2.81 7.60
CA ILE A 235 -7.00 2.02 8.29
C ILE A 235 -8.21 1.79 7.38
N ILE A 236 -8.73 2.85 6.75
CA ILE A 236 -9.87 2.76 5.82
C ILE A 236 -9.56 1.77 4.69
N TRP A 237 -8.41 1.93 4.02
CA TRP A 237 -7.99 1.04 2.94
C TRP A 237 -7.74 -0.40 3.40
N ALA A 238 -7.25 -0.61 4.62
CA ALA A 238 -7.05 -1.94 5.19
C ALA A 238 -8.38 -2.66 5.41
N ILE A 239 -9.41 -1.96 5.91
CA ILE A 239 -10.75 -2.50 6.09
C ILE A 239 -11.37 -2.87 4.75
N PHE A 240 -11.43 -1.94 3.80
CA PHE A 240 -11.98 -2.19 2.45
C PHE A 240 -11.30 -3.39 1.78
N ARG A 241 -9.98 -3.50 1.90
CA ARG A 241 -9.22 -4.62 1.34
C ARG A 241 -9.54 -5.94 2.03
N LYS A 242 -9.67 -5.96 3.36
CA LYS A 242 -10.04 -7.16 4.11
C LYS A 242 -11.40 -7.68 3.67
N ILE A 243 -12.40 -6.78 3.60
CA ILE A 243 -13.74 -7.11 3.12
C ILE A 243 -13.66 -7.72 1.70
N ARG A 244 -12.91 -7.08 0.81
CA ARG A 244 -12.74 -7.56 -0.57
C ARG A 244 -12.10 -8.95 -0.66
N ILE A 245 -11.04 -9.22 0.10
CA ILE A 245 -10.36 -10.52 0.13
C ILE A 245 -11.31 -11.61 0.63
N THR A 246 -12.05 -11.33 1.71
CA THR A 246 -13.04 -12.26 2.27
C THR A 246 -14.14 -12.56 1.26
N ASN A 247 -14.71 -11.53 0.62
CA ASN A 247 -15.76 -11.72 -0.38
C ASN A 247 -15.29 -12.59 -1.56
N ILE A 248 -14.05 -12.42 -2.04
CA ILE A 248 -13.50 -13.26 -3.11
C ILE A 248 -13.31 -14.70 -2.62
N ARG A 249 -12.77 -14.90 -1.42
CA ARG A 249 -12.57 -16.25 -0.89
C ARG A 249 -13.90 -17.00 -0.76
N ASP A 250 -14.90 -16.33 -0.19
CA ASP A 250 -16.18 -16.94 0.13
C ASP A 250 -17.05 -17.14 -1.14
N SER A 251 -16.91 -16.28 -2.17
CA SER A 251 -17.68 -16.41 -3.43
C SER A 251 -17.15 -17.46 -4.40
N PHE A 252 -15.91 -17.90 -4.27
CA PHE A 252 -15.24 -18.76 -5.27
C PHE A 252 -14.70 -20.07 -4.72
N GLY A 253 -14.85 -20.33 -3.42
CA GLY A 253 -14.43 -21.59 -2.81
C GLY A 253 -13.01 -21.99 -3.18
N LEU A 254 -12.07 -21.03 -3.15
CA LEU A 254 -10.70 -21.23 -3.62
C LEU A 254 -10.07 -22.47 -2.96
N ASP A 255 -9.40 -23.30 -3.76
CA ASP A 255 -8.75 -24.52 -3.28
C ASP A 255 -7.88 -24.24 -2.05
N THR A 256 -8.00 -25.10 -1.04
CA THR A 256 -7.28 -24.97 0.22
C THR A 256 -5.76 -24.94 0.00
N GLU A 257 -5.26 -25.68 -1.00
CA GLU A 257 -3.86 -25.68 -1.41
C GLU A 257 -3.42 -24.31 -1.96
N ILE A 258 -4.24 -23.66 -2.80
CA ILE A 258 -3.95 -22.32 -3.34
C ILE A 258 -3.92 -21.30 -2.22
N ILE A 259 -4.90 -21.36 -1.29
CA ILE A 259 -4.94 -20.47 -0.13
C ILE A 259 -3.67 -20.65 0.72
N GLN A 260 -3.27 -21.88 1.01
CA GLN A 260 -2.07 -22.17 1.79
C GLN A 260 -0.80 -21.61 1.13
N LYS A 261 -0.61 -21.87 -0.17
CA LYS A 261 0.52 -21.31 -0.95
C LYS A 261 0.57 -19.78 -0.87
N ILE A 262 -0.57 -19.10 -0.93
CA ILE A 262 -0.65 -17.65 -0.84
C ILE A 262 -0.34 -17.16 0.59
N GLN A 263 -0.76 -17.87 1.64
CA GLN A 263 -0.41 -17.54 3.03
C GLN A 263 1.09 -17.73 3.30
N GLU A 264 1.72 -18.74 2.72
CA GLU A 264 3.18 -18.93 2.81
C GLU A 264 3.94 -17.78 2.13
N GLN A 265 3.51 -17.38 0.93
CA GLN A 265 4.07 -16.21 0.24
C GLN A 265 3.89 -14.94 1.06
N LYS A 266 2.72 -14.76 1.67
CA LYS A 266 2.43 -13.66 2.61
C LYS A 266 3.45 -13.64 3.75
N SER A 267 3.63 -14.76 4.46
CA SER A 267 4.60 -14.86 5.55
C SER A 267 6.05 -14.58 5.11
N LYS A 268 6.47 -15.11 3.96
CA LYS A 268 7.81 -14.85 3.38
C LYS A 268 8.02 -13.37 3.09
N GLN A 269 7.05 -12.73 2.43
CA GLN A 269 7.14 -11.32 2.07
C GLN A 269 7.10 -10.41 3.31
N ASN A 270 6.32 -10.75 4.34
CA ASN A 270 6.34 -10.02 5.61
C ASN A 270 7.71 -10.05 6.29
N ARG A 271 8.34 -11.22 6.35
CA ARG A 271 9.70 -11.37 6.89
C ARG A 271 10.73 -10.59 6.06
N PHE A 272 10.57 -10.58 4.75
CA PHE A 272 11.45 -9.82 3.86
C PHE A 272 11.40 -8.32 4.12
N TYR A 273 10.20 -7.72 4.15
CA TYR A 273 10.05 -6.30 4.45
C TYR A 273 10.51 -5.94 5.87
N ALA A 274 10.24 -6.80 6.85
CA ALA A 274 10.74 -6.60 8.22
C ALA A 274 12.27 -6.51 8.26
N LYS A 275 12.97 -7.40 7.54
CA LYS A 275 14.43 -7.36 7.42
C LYS A 275 14.90 -6.07 6.76
N ILE A 276 14.31 -5.67 5.64
CA ILE A 276 14.65 -4.43 4.95
C ILE A 276 14.47 -3.23 5.88
N PHE A 277 13.34 -3.15 6.58
CA PHE A 277 13.03 -2.06 7.49
C PHE A 277 14.03 -1.98 8.66
N LEU A 278 14.42 -3.12 9.25
CA LEU A 278 15.43 -3.14 10.30
C LEU A 278 16.82 -2.73 9.78
N ILE A 279 17.21 -3.21 8.59
CA ILE A 279 18.47 -2.81 7.95
C ILE A 279 18.46 -1.30 7.65
N SER A 280 17.34 -0.76 7.18
CA SER A 280 17.24 0.67 6.88
C SER A 280 17.27 1.53 8.15
N ILE A 281 16.71 1.07 9.29
CA ILE A 281 16.88 1.73 10.59
C ILE A 281 18.35 1.73 11.01
N LEU A 282 19.02 0.58 10.93
CA LEU A 282 20.43 0.42 11.25
C LEU A 282 21.29 1.37 10.40
N LEU A 283 21.02 1.45 9.10
CA LEU A 283 21.76 2.32 8.20
C LEU A 283 21.53 3.82 8.49
N VAL A 284 20.28 4.23 8.74
CA VAL A 284 19.94 5.65 8.89
C VAL A 284 20.32 6.19 10.28
N LEU A 285 20.10 5.43 11.36
CA LEU A 285 20.36 5.91 12.72
C LEU A 285 21.76 5.54 13.24
N ILE A 286 22.20 4.30 13.02
CA ILE A 286 23.40 3.78 13.70
C ILE A 286 24.67 4.14 12.92
N LEU A 287 24.65 4.12 11.59
CA LEU A 287 25.81 4.46 10.76
C LEU A 287 26.37 5.87 11.03
N PRO A 288 25.57 6.96 11.08
CA PRO A 288 26.11 8.28 11.41
C PRO A 288 26.69 8.35 12.83
N PHE A 289 26.10 7.62 13.80
CA PHE A 289 26.62 7.54 15.16
C PHE A 289 27.97 6.83 15.23
N ILE A 290 28.13 5.73 14.48
CA ILE A 290 29.41 5.02 14.34
C ILE A 290 30.48 5.94 13.73
N ILE A 291 30.17 6.63 12.61
CA ILE A 291 31.09 7.57 11.97
C ILE A 291 31.49 8.69 12.95
N TYR A 292 30.53 9.23 13.71
CA TYR A 292 30.79 10.24 14.73
C TYR A 292 31.77 9.75 15.82
N ILE A 293 31.61 8.52 16.32
CA ILE A 293 32.52 7.95 17.31
C ILE A 293 33.93 7.76 16.74
N PHE A 294 34.05 7.19 15.53
CA PHE A 294 35.34 6.95 14.90
C PHE A 294 36.10 8.24 14.62
N THR A 295 35.43 9.25 14.05
CA THR A 295 36.03 10.57 13.79
C THR A 295 36.50 11.23 15.09
N LYS A 296 35.68 11.24 16.14
CA LYS A 296 36.07 11.80 17.44
C LYS A 296 37.28 11.09 18.06
N LYS A 297 37.32 9.76 18.01
CA LYS A 297 38.43 8.96 18.58
C LYS A 297 39.74 9.16 17.81
N ILE A 298 39.69 9.28 16.49
CA ILE A 298 40.87 9.54 15.64
C ILE A 298 41.41 10.97 15.87
N PHE A 299 40.54 11.97 15.98
CA PHE A 299 40.96 13.36 16.20
C PHE A 299 41.54 13.60 17.61
N VAL A 300 41.02 12.95 18.65
CA VAL A 300 41.57 13.06 20.01
C VAL A 300 42.97 12.44 20.10
N ARG A 301 43.22 11.34 19.37
CA ARG A 301 44.54 10.66 19.37
C ARG A 301 45.62 11.41 18.58
N LYS A 302 45.26 12.34 17.69
CA LYS A 302 46.22 13.17 16.94
C LYS A 302 46.62 14.47 17.69
N ARG A 303 45.94 14.82 18.79
CA ARG A 303 46.21 16.04 19.58
C ARG A 303 46.91 15.76 20.92
N GLY A 304 47.13 14.51 21.28
CA GLY A 304 48.01 14.09 22.39
C GLY A 304 49.27 13.49 21.80
#